data_AF-A0A9X4P0A3-F1
#
_entry.id   AF-A0A9X4P0A3-F1
#
_cell.length_a   1.000
_cell.length_b   1.000
_cell.length_c   1.000
_cell.angle_alpha   90.00
_cell.angle_beta   90.00
_cell.angle_gamma   90.00
#
_symmetry.space_group_name_H-M   'P 1'
#
loop_
_entity.id
_entity.type
_entity.pdbx_description
1 polymer ?
#
loop_
_entity_poly.entity_id
_entity_poly.type
_entity_poly.pdbx_seq_one_letter_code
_entity_poly.pdbx_strand_id
1 'polypeptide(L)'
;MTKTKLQIMREKAGMTIEQVAIYSLMIQAVDLHRYFRTLENFDCSVSNTAELLKKCEKWSMDRSNENWEYTAQALCCSVDELVEE
;
A
#
# COMPACT_ATOMS: atom_id res chain seq x y z
N MET A 1 -0.02 -5.68 21.69
CA MET A 1 -0.81 -5.30 20.50
C MET A 1 -0.74 -6.45 19.51
N THR A 2 -1.88 -6.86 18.98
CA THR A 2 -1.96 -7.84 17.88
C THR A 2 -1.54 -7.16 16.59
N LYS A 3 -0.81 -7.86 15.71
CA LYS A 3 -0.45 -7.34 14.38
C LYS A 3 -1.71 -7.23 13.52
N THR A 4 -1.80 -6.20 12.70
CA THR A 4 -2.85 -6.07 11.66
C THR A 4 -2.57 -7.00 10.48
N LYS A 5 -3.59 -7.33 9.69
CA LYS A 5 -3.49 -8.06 8.43
C LYS A 5 -2.47 -7.43 7.48
N LEU A 6 -2.46 -6.11 7.32
CA LEU A 6 -1.45 -5.39 6.54
C LEU A 6 -0.03 -5.70 7.03
N GLN A 7 0.21 -5.59 8.34
CA GLN A 7 1.53 -5.87 8.92
C GLN A 7 1.94 -7.33 8.69
N ILE A 8 1.02 -8.28 8.86
CA ILE A 8 1.25 -9.70 8.64
C ILE A 8 1.62 -9.98 7.18
N MET A 9 0.85 -9.45 6.23
CA MET A 9 1.07 -9.68 4.80
C MET A 9 2.37 -9.05 4.31
N ARG A 10 2.69 -7.83 4.77
CA ARG A 10 3.96 -7.19 4.47
C ARG A 10 5.16 -7.98 5.00
N GLU A 11 5.09 -8.44 6.24
CA GLU A 11 6.17 -9.26 6.84
C GLU A 11 6.32 -10.61 6.11
N LYS A 12 5.22 -11.24 5.70
CA LYS A 12 5.23 -12.46 4.88
C LYS A 12 5.88 -12.24 3.51
N ALA A 13 5.67 -11.08 2.90
CA ALA A 13 6.31 -10.69 1.65
C ALA A 13 7.79 -10.27 1.83
N GLY A 14 8.26 -10.09 3.07
CA GLY A 14 9.63 -9.67 3.36
C GLY A 14 9.93 -8.22 2.96
N MET A 15 8.91 -7.36 2.95
CA MET A 15 9.01 -5.98 2.43
C MET A 15 9.02 -4.94 3.55
N THR A 16 9.70 -3.82 3.32
CA THR A 16 9.53 -2.61 4.14
C THR A 16 8.25 -1.87 3.73
N ILE A 17 7.75 -0.98 4.60
CA ILE A 17 6.57 -0.17 4.24
C ILE A 17 6.88 0.72 3.04
N GLU A 18 8.09 1.26 2.98
CA GLU A 18 8.54 2.12 1.89
C GLU A 18 8.54 1.36 0.56
N GLN A 19 8.95 0.09 0.56
CA GLN A 19 8.86 -0.77 -0.64
C GLN A 19 7.40 -1.01 -1.05
N VAL A 20 6.50 -1.30 -0.10
CA VAL A 20 5.07 -1.48 -0.41
C VAL A 20 4.48 -0.19 -1.00
N ALA A 21 4.81 0.98 -0.43
CA ALA A 21 4.38 2.27 -0.95
C ALA A 21 4.87 2.53 -2.37
N ILE A 22 6.16 2.30 -2.64
CA ILE A 22 6.77 2.44 -3.96
C ILE A 22 6.06 1.57 -4.99
N TYR A 23 5.90 0.27 -4.72
CA TYR A 23 5.29 -0.64 -5.68
C TYR A 23 3.81 -0.35 -5.89
N SER A 24 3.06 -0.01 -4.83
CA SER A 24 1.66 0.41 -4.96
C SER A 24 1.51 1.60 -5.91
N LEU A 25 2.37 2.63 -5.73
CA LEU A 25 2.35 3.83 -6.57
C LEU A 25 2.79 3.55 -8.02
N MET A 26 3.74 2.65 -8.22
CA MET A 26 4.18 2.25 -9.57
C MET A 26 3.07 1.50 -10.31
N ILE A 27 2.38 0.56 -9.64
CA ILE A 27 1.25 -0.18 -10.20
C ILE A 27 0.13 0.80 -10.56
N GLN A 28 -0.25 1.68 -9.62
CA GLN A 28 -1.27 2.70 -9.86
C GLN A 28 -0.91 3.62 -11.04
N ALA A 29 0.35 4.05 -11.15
CA ALA A 29 0.79 4.90 -12.25
C ALA A 29 0.66 4.21 -13.61
N VAL A 30 0.95 2.91 -13.65
CA VAL A 30 0.81 2.06 -14.84
C VAL A 30 -0.66 1.95 -15.25
N ASP A 31 -1.49 1.54 -14.31
CA ASP A 31 -2.91 1.29 -14.51
C ASP A 31 -3.65 2.55 -14.98
N LEU A 32 -3.38 3.68 -14.33
CA LEU A 32 -4.01 4.97 -14.67
C LEU A 32 -3.38 5.69 -15.88
N HIS A 33 -2.31 5.13 -16.47
CA HIS A 33 -1.52 5.77 -17.53
C HIS A 33 -1.00 7.16 -17.13
N ARG A 34 -0.68 7.36 -15.84
CA ARG A 34 -0.31 8.65 -15.22
C ARG A 34 1.19 8.82 -14.95
N TYR A 35 2.02 8.01 -15.59
CA TYR A 35 3.48 7.96 -15.41
C TYR A 35 4.16 9.32 -15.22
N PHE A 36 3.89 10.29 -16.10
CA PHE A 36 4.53 11.61 -16.05
C PHE A 36 4.23 12.38 -14.76
N ARG A 37 2.99 12.38 -14.28
CA ARG A 37 2.59 13.09 -13.04
C ARG A 37 3.13 12.40 -11.80
N THR A 38 3.22 11.08 -11.82
CA THR A 38 3.74 10.29 -10.68
C THR A 38 5.24 10.50 -10.50
N LEU A 39 6.01 10.71 -11.58
CA LEU A 39 7.45 10.92 -11.51
C LEU A 39 7.83 12.30 -10.93
N GLU A 40 7.11 13.36 -11.27
CA GLU A 40 7.41 14.72 -10.77
C GLU A 40 7.29 14.86 -9.24
N ASN A 41 6.44 14.06 -8.59
CA ASN A 41 6.17 14.13 -7.15
C ASN A 41 6.42 12.80 -6.44
N PHE A 42 7.28 11.95 -6.99
CA PHE A 42 7.40 10.56 -6.55
C PHE A 42 7.82 10.46 -5.08
N ASP A 43 8.88 11.15 -4.66
CA ASP A 43 9.40 11.10 -3.29
C ASP A 43 8.37 11.56 -2.24
N CYS A 44 7.62 12.62 -2.55
CA CYS A 44 6.53 13.12 -1.70
C CYS A 44 5.39 12.09 -1.61
N SER A 45 5.00 11.52 -2.75
CA SER A 45 3.93 10.53 -2.84
C SER A 45 4.28 9.25 -2.08
N VAL A 46 5.53 8.77 -2.20
CA VAL A 46 6.05 7.61 -1.45
C VAL A 46 6.00 7.90 0.05
N SER A 47 6.48 9.07 0.48
CA SER A 47 6.49 9.44 1.90
C SER A 47 5.09 9.49 2.50
N ASN A 48 4.14 10.13 1.81
CA ASN A 48 2.74 10.22 2.24
C ASN A 48 2.08 8.82 2.31
N THR A 49 2.32 7.99 1.29
CA THR A 49 1.77 6.63 1.23
C THR A 49 2.36 5.75 2.31
N ALA A 50 3.67 5.84 2.56
CA ALA A 50 4.34 5.11 3.64
C ALA A 50 3.82 5.53 5.02
N GLU A 51 3.55 6.82 5.24
CA GLU A 51 2.97 7.29 6.50
C GLU A 51 1.54 6.76 6.70
N LEU A 52 0.72 6.76 5.63
CA LEU A 52 -0.61 6.17 5.65
C LEU A 52 -0.56 4.68 6.00
N LEU A 53 0.30 3.91 5.33
CA LEU A 53 0.48 2.48 5.62
C LEU A 53 0.97 2.24 7.06
N LYS A 54 1.89 3.06 7.58
CA LYS A 54 2.31 3.01 9.00
C LYS A 54 1.16 3.24 9.97
N LYS A 55 0.21 4.13 9.63
CA LYS A 55 -1.01 4.33 10.42
C LYS A 55 -1.90 3.09 10.31
N CYS A 56 -2.07 2.52 9.12
CA CYS A 56 -2.84 1.29 8.89
C CYS A 56 -2.20 0.03 9.50
N GLU A 57 -0.93 0.05 9.89
CA GLU A 57 -0.39 -1.05 10.70
C GLU A 57 -0.85 -0.99 12.16
N LYS A 58 -1.30 0.19 12.62
CA LYS A 58 -1.81 0.41 13.98
C LYS A 58 -3.34 0.43 14.04
N TRP A 59 -3.99 0.75 12.93
CA TRP A 59 -5.43 0.95 12.79
C TRP A 59 -5.93 0.14 11.60
N SER A 60 -7.19 -0.30 11.58
CA SER A 60 -7.73 -1.05 10.44
C SER A 60 -7.70 -0.22 9.16
N MET A 61 -7.57 -0.92 8.03
CA MET A 61 -7.74 -0.33 6.70
C MET A 61 -9.24 -0.17 6.41
N ASP A 62 -9.66 0.98 5.86
CA ASP A 62 -11.05 1.18 5.44
C ASP A 62 -11.29 0.50 4.09
N ARG A 63 -12.20 -0.48 4.05
CA ARG A 63 -12.54 -1.23 2.84
C ARG A 63 -13.06 -0.36 1.69
N SER A 64 -13.60 0.82 1.98
CA SER A 64 -14.14 1.72 0.96
C SER A 64 -13.05 2.40 0.11
N ASN A 65 -11.79 2.34 0.52
CA ASN A 65 -10.70 2.91 -0.25
C ASN A 65 -10.24 1.95 -1.35
N GLU A 66 -10.65 2.26 -2.59
CA GLU A 66 -10.32 1.49 -3.80
C GLU A 66 -8.81 1.34 -4.01
N ASN A 67 -7.99 2.29 -3.55
CA ASN A 67 -6.54 2.25 -3.73
C ASN A 67 -5.85 1.08 -3.00
N TRP A 68 -6.54 0.40 -2.08
CA TRP A 68 -6.01 -0.81 -1.44
C TRP A 68 -5.79 -1.96 -2.42
N GLU A 69 -6.44 -1.94 -3.58
CA GLU A 69 -6.17 -2.92 -4.64
C GLU A 69 -4.70 -2.88 -5.07
N TYR A 70 -4.10 -1.69 -5.17
CA TYR A 70 -2.70 -1.54 -5.57
C TYR A 70 -1.74 -2.02 -4.49
N THR A 71 -2.09 -1.83 -3.21
CA THR A 71 -1.34 -2.38 -2.08
C THR A 71 -1.46 -3.91 -2.00
N ALA A 72 -2.64 -4.46 -2.29
CA ALA A 72 -2.86 -5.89 -2.37
C ALA A 72 -2.01 -6.52 -3.48
N GLN A 73 -2.03 -5.91 -4.67
CA GLN A 73 -1.20 -6.32 -5.80
C GLN A 73 0.30 -6.23 -5.49
N ALA A 74 0.75 -5.15 -4.84
CA ALA A 74 2.16 -5.00 -4.43
C ALA A 74 2.63 -6.09 -3.45
N LEU A 75 1.71 -6.63 -2.65
CA LEU A 75 1.95 -7.71 -1.67
C LEU A 75 1.59 -9.10 -2.21
N CYS A 76 1.22 -9.21 -3.49
CA CYS A 76 0.76 -10.45 -4.11
C CYS A 76 -0.38 -11.14 -3.33
N CYS A 77 -1.38 -10.37 -2.90
CA CYS A 77 -2.54 -10.84 -2.16
C CYS A 77 -3.84 -10.16 -2.60
N SER A 78 -4.96 -10.51 -1.96
CA SER A 78 -6.26 -9.86 -2.15
C SER A 78 -6.52 -8.75 -1.12
N VAL A 79 -7.46 -7.85 -1.44
CA VAL A 79 -7.89 -6.79 -0.50
C VAL A 79 -8.50 -7.39 0.77
N ASP A 80 -9.21 -8.52 0.65
CA ASP A 80 -9.85 -9.21 1.78
C ASP A 80 -8.81 -9.80 2.77
N GLU A 81 -7.63 -10.14 2.27
CA GLU A 81 -6.49 -10.56 3.08
C GLU A 81 -5.78 -9.39 3.76
N LEU A 82 -6.00 -8.14 3.32
CA LEU A 82 -5.41 -6.93 3.91
C LEU A 82 -6.32 -6.19 4.88
N VAL A 83 -7.64 -6.23 4.66
CA VAL A 83 -8.62 -5.43 5.41
C VAL A 83 -9.23 -6.26 6.54
N GLU A 84 -9.30 -5.67 7.73
CA GLU A 84 -9.97 -6.28 8.89
C GLU A 84 -11.50 -6.24 8.73
N GLU A 85 -12.21 -7.22 9.29
CA GLU A 85 -13.69 -7.26 9.31
C GLU A 85 -14.29 -6.43 10.44
#